data_AF-A0A8T4MRQ5-F1
#
_entry.id   AF-A0A8T4MRQ5-F1
#
_cell.length_a   1.000
_cell.length_b   1.000
_cell.length_c   1.000
_cell.angle_alpha   90.00
_cell.angle_beta   90.00
_cell.angle_gamma   90.00
#
_symmetry.space_group_name_H-M   'P 1'
#
loop_
_entity.id
_entity.type
_entity.pdbx_description
1 polymer ?
#
loop_
_entity_poly.entity_id
_entity_poly.type
_entity_poly.pdbx_seq_one_letter_code
_entity_poly.pdbx_strand_id
1 'polypeptide(L)'
;MKDLIQKIRRLPTQPGCYLFKDRDGTILYVGKAKNLKKRISNYFQKRDHDSKTMTLVSRIHDFDFFITRTEVEALILENNLIKKHYPRFNIDLKDSRRYAYLKLHKEEDYPWLETVRKREGVGEYYGPFVSGTMRKYIVDVLRRNFKILMGKPSLAFKKIIDKKDYGLRVIQARKILGGQVDEVVRELTIEMKKSSDIKFFEHAITRRNQIDSLKSLKEKQVMELKRQVDAHIMNYIVSEDMMYLLVFNIRKGILEGKQKFSLHYREGVFNEFITQFYTTTNVPQLLIVPERIDNVIVTYLEKLRGSKVNVVVPTRGENAGLLNLVLKNIEATFFSGLESVIDLKKHLGLEVIPKHIECFDISHLSGTDTVASMVTFIDGNADKSMYRKFKIRSVIGPDDFLSMEEVINRRYGKSLASSMRLPDLIVIDGGKGQLSSTVKILKKLNVKVEVISLAKRLEEVFIPGKNESIRLDRKSKGLLLLRAIRDEAHRFAISYQRLLRSKRLRKSKNRCTTTT
;
A
#
# COMPACT_ATOMS: atom_id res chain seq x y z
N MET A 1 14.57 -16.14 3.65
CA MET A 1 13.35 -16.80 4.18
C MET A 1 12.93 -16.27 5.56
N LYS A 2 13.82 -16.18 6.57
CA LYS A 2 13.50 -15.61 7.90
C LYS A 2 12.95 -14.18 7.84
N ASP A 3 13.59 -13.30 7.06
CA ASP A 3 13.16 -11.90 6.89
C ASP A 3 11.75 -11.80 6.28
N LEU A 4 11.42 -12.71 5.35
CA LEU A 4 10.11 -12.75 4.72
C LEU A 4 9.01 -13.14 5.73
N ILE A 5 9.30 -14.12 6.59
CA ILE A 5 8.37 -14.56 7.65
C ILE A 5 8.10 -13.43 8.64
N GLN A 6 9.14 -12.66 9.02
CA GLN A 6 8.96 -11.49 9.89
C GLN A 6 8.11 -10.42 9.20
N LYS A 7 8.38 -10.13 7.92
CA LYS A 7 7.58 -9.18 7.13
C LYS A 7 6.12 -9.61 7.00
N ILE A 8 5.83 -10.90 6.84
CA ILE A 8 4.47 -11.46 6.78
C ILE A 8 3.70 -11.23 8.08
N ARG A 9 4.36 -11.36 9.24
CA ARG A 9 3.69 -11.17 10.55
C ARG A 9 3.17 -9.75 10.76
N ARG A 10 3.80 -8.78 10.10
CA ARG A 10 3.48 -7.34 10.13
C ARG A 10 2.39 -6.92 9.14
N LEU A 11 1.84 -7.87 8.35
CA LEU A 11 0.86 -7.53 7.34
C LEU A 11 -0.50 -7.11 7.91
N PRO A 12 -1.21 -6.20 7.22
CA PRO A 12 -2.58 -5.84 7.56
C PRO A 12 -3.55 -7.01 7.35
N THR A 13 -4.67 -6.99 8.08
CA THR A 13 -5.78 -7.94 7.92
C THR A 13 -6.84 -7.46 6.93
N GLN A 14 -6.71 -6.22 6.45
CA GLN A 14 -7.57 -5.57 5.47
C GLN A 14 -7.54 -6.24 4.08
N PRO A 15 -8.57 -6.04 3.24
CA PRO A 15 -8.56 -6.48 1.86
C PRO A 15 -7.54 -5.69 1.03
N GLY A 16 -7.06 -6.32 -0.05
CA GLY A 16 -6.05 -5.70 -0.87
C GLY A 16 -5.42 -6.58 -1.93
N CYS A 17 -4.43 -6.02 -2.62
CA CYS A 17 -3.57 -6.74 -3.57
C CYS A 17 -2.19 -6.97 -2.98
N TYR A 18 -1.52 -8.03 -3.40
CA TYR A 18 -0.13 -8.33 -3.07
C TYR A 18 0.65 -8.67 -4.32
N LEU A 19 1.94 -8.37 -4.29
CA LEU A 19 2.86 -8.51 -5.40
C LEU A 19 4.09 -9.25 -4.90
N PHE A 20 4.34 -10.45 -5.40
CA PHE A 20 5.56 -11.19 -5.12
C PHE A 20 6.66 -10.77 -6.08
N LYS A 21 7.87 -10.62 -5.55
CA LYS A 21 9.04 -10.13 -6.26
C LYS A 21 10.20 -11.10 -6.13
N ASP A 22 11.02 -11.18 -7.17
CA ASP A 22 12.30 -11.87 -7.12
C ASP A 22 13.38 -11.00 -6.45
N ARG A 23 14.63 -11.50 -6.47
CA ARG A 23 15.80 -10.84 -5.87
C ARG A 23 16.13 -9.50 -6.52
N ASP A 24 15.76 -9.35 -7.79
CA ASP A 24 16.05 -8.19 -8.62
C ASP A 24 14.89 -7.17 -8.56
N GLY A 25 13.83 -7.49 -7.80
CA GLY A 25 12.65 -6.66 -7.63
C GLY A 25 11.56 -6.85 -8.71
N THR A 26 11.77 -7.78 -9.65
CA THR A 26 10.84 -8.08 -10.73
C THR A 26 9.58 -8.71 -10.16
N ILE A 27 8.41 -8.23 -10.57
CA ILE A 27 7.12 -8.76 -10.10
C ILE A 27 6.87 -10.12 -10.76
N LEU A 28 6.86 -11.17 -9.94
CA LEU A 28 6.63 -12.55 -10.35
C LEU A 28 5.15 -12.89 -10.43
N TYR A 29 4.37 -12.37 -9.48
CA TYR A 29 2.96 -12.68 -9.33
C TYR A 29 2.22 -11.54 -8.63
N VAL A 30 0.99 -11.29 -9.08
CA VAL A 30 0.04 -10.37 -8.44
C VAL A 30 -1.19 -11.16 -8.03
N GLY A 31 -1.68 -10.94 -6.80
CA GLY A 31 -2.90 -11.58 -6.31
C GLY A 31 -3.76 -10.66 -5.46
N LYS A 32 -5.07 -10.94 -5.37
CA LYS A 32 -6.00 -10.29 -4.42
C LYS A 32 -6.22 -11.11 -3.15
N ALA A 33 -6.58 -10.43 -2.07
CA ALA A 33 -6.90 -11.02 -0.78
C ALA A 33 -8.06 -10.29 -0.10
N LYS A 34 -8.96 -11.04 0.54
CA LYS A 34 -9.90 -10.49 1.53
C LYS A 34 -9.19 -10.08 2.82
N ASN A 35 -8.12 -10.80 3.15
CA ASN A 35 -7.25 -10.57 4.28
C ASN A 35 -5.81 -10.83 3.83
N LEU A 36 -5.03 -9.75 3.69
CA LEU A 36 -3.65 -9.80 3.17
C LEU A 36 -2.76 -10.72 4.00
N LYS A 37 -2.76 -10.56 5.33
CA LYS A 37 -1.95 -11.39 6.24
C LYS A 37 -2.26 -12.88 6.10
N LYS A 38 -3.53 -13.28 6.15
CA LYS A 38 -3.94 -14.69 6.04
C LYS A 38 -3.59 -15.25 4.66
N ARG A 39 -3.87 -14.51 3.59
CA ARG A 39 -3.64 -14.98 2.22
C ARG A 39 -2.16 -15.17 1.91
N ILE A 40 -1.31 -14.21 2.29
CA ILE A 40 0.12 -14.31 2.05
C ILE A 40 0.74 -15.39 2.94
N SER A 41 0.36 -15.47 4.22
CA SER A 41 0.86 -16.51 5.14
C SER A 41 0.64 -17.93 4.61
N ASN A 42 -0.50 -18.18 3.95
CA ASN A 42 -0.83 -19.48 3.38
C ASN A 42 0.18 -19.98 2.31
N TYR A 43 0.84 -19.09 1.56
CA TYR A 43 1.86 -19.47 0.58
C TYR A 43 3.14 -20.04 1.21
N PHE A 44 3.39 -19.76 2.49
CA PHE A 44 4.62 -20.14 3.18
C PHE A 44 4.40 -21.17 4.29
N GLN A 45 3.15 -21.40 4.69
CA GLN A 45 2.80 -22.37 5.73
C GLN A 45 2.38 -23.73 5.15
N LYS A 46 1.75 -23.74 3.97
CA LYS A 46 1.23 -24.96 3.38
C LYS A 46 2.40 -25.74 2.75
N ARG A 47 2.46 -27.05 3.02
CA ARG A 47 3.46 -27.95 2.41
C ARG A 47 3.00 -28.58 1.10
N ASP A 48 1.69 -28.55 0.87
CA ASP A 48 1.03 -29.23 -0.25
C ASP A 48 0.54 -28.19 -1.28
N HIS A 49 1.48 -27.79 -2.14
CA HIS A 49 1.30 -26.82 -3.21
C HIS A 49 1.41 -27.53 -4.57
N ASP A 50 0.66 -27.05 -5.56
CA ASP A 50 0.86 -27.48 -6.95
C ASP A 50 2.25 -27.07 -7.46
N SER A 51 2.76 -27.77 -8.48
CA SER A 51 4.12 -27.60 -9.02
C SER A 51 4.45 -26.15 -9.39
N LYS A 52 3.47 -25.42 -9.94
CA LYS A 52 3.59 -24.00 -10.26
C LYS A 52 3.75 -23.15 -9.00
N THR A 53 2.89 -23.34 -7.99
CA THR A 53 2.97 -22.55 -6.75
C THR A 53 4.25 -22.86 -5.98
N MET A 54 4.73 -24.11 -5.95
CA MET A 54 6.04 -24.44 -5.37
C MET A 54 7.18 -23.68 -6.07
N THR A 55 7.15 -23.63 -7.40
CA THR A 55 8.13 -22.89 -8.20
C THR A 55 8.04 -21.38 -7.98
N LEU A 56 6.84 -20.84 -7.81
CA LEU A 56 6.64 -19.44 -7.46
C LEU A 56 7.27 -19.14 -6.10
N VAL A 57 6.88 -19.90 -5.06
CA VAL A 57 7.31 -19.68 -3.67
C VAL A 57 8.82 -19.77 -3.52
N SER A 58 9.49 -20.68 -4.21
CA SER A 58 10.96 -20.81 -4.16
C SER A 58 11.70 -19.61 -4.76
N ARG A 59 11.04 -18.81 -5.61
CA ARG A 59 11.61 -17.60 -6.24
C ARG A 59 11.24 -16.30 -5.53
N ILE A 60 10.34 -16.34 -4.54
CA ILE A 60 9.95 -15.14 -3.79
C ILE A 60 11.10 -14.70 -2.90
N HIS A 61 11.62 -13.51 -3.17
CA HIS A 61 12.62 -12.84 -2.34
C HIS A 61 12.05 -11.64 -1.58
N ASP A 62 11.04 -10.99 -2.13
CA ASP A 62 10.32 -9.91 -1.45
C ASP A 62 8.86 -9.85 -1.89
N PHE A 63 8.07 -9.02 -1.23
CA PHE A 63 6.71 -8.73 -1.64
C PHE A 63 6.26 -7.32 -1.25
N ASP A 64 5.23 -6.83 -1.93
CA ASP A 64 4.54 -5.57 -1.64
C ASP A 64 3.03 -5.80 -1.55
N PHE A 65 2.29 -4.82 -1.03
CA PHE A 65 0.84 -4.89 -0.92
C PHE A 65 0.16 -3.52 -1.06
N PHE A 66 -1.13 -3.56 -1.37
CA PHE A 66 -2.01 -2.39 -1.41
C PHE A 66 -3.22 -2.68 -0.55
N ILE A 67 -3.51 -1.85 0.45
CA ILE A 67 -4.79 -1.91 1.15
C ILE A 67 -5.83 -1.20 0.29
N THR A 68 -7.00 -1.83 0.09
CA THR A 68 -8.17 -1.27 -0.60
C THR A 68 -9.36 -1.13 0.36
N ARG A 69 -10.40 -0.39 -0.04
CA ARG A 69 -11.61 -0.25 0.81
C ARG A 69 -12.47 -1.50 0.73
N THR A 70 -12.50 -2.16 -0.42
CA THR A 70 -13.34 -3.34 -0.68
C THR A 70 -12.59 -4.42 -1.44
N GLU A 71 -13.14 -5.64 -1.43
CA GLU A 71 -12.67 -6.77 -2.25
C GLU A 71 -12.85 -6.51 -3.75
N VAL A 72 -13.88 -5.74 -4.13
CA VAL A 72 -14.14 -5.38 -5.52
C VAL A 72 -13.04 -4.47 -6.05
N GLU A 73 -12.61 -3.50 -5.24
CA GLU A 73 -11.46 -2.66 -5.58
C GLU A 73 -10.16 -3.47 -5.67
N ALA A 74 -9.94 -4.42 -4.77
CA ALA A 74 -8.79 -5.32 -4.86
C ALA A 74 -8.82 -6.16 -6.14
N LEU A 75 -9.98 -6.64 -6.58
CA LEU A 75 -10.10 -7.37 -7.85
C LEU A 75 -9.76 -6.49 -9.06
N ILE A 76 -10.22 -5.24 -9.06
CA ILE A 76 -9.92 -4.28 -10.14
C ILE A 76 -8.42 -3.99 -10.15
N LEU A 77 -7.85 -3.63 -8.99
CA LEU A 77 -6.43 -3.31 -8.83
C LEU A 77 -5.53 -4.48 -9.26
N GLU A 78 -5.84 -5.71 -8.85
CA GLU A 78 -5.12 -6.93 -9.26
C GLU A 78 -5.03 -7.03 -10.78
N ASN A 79 -6.17 -6.88 -11.47
CA ASN A 79 -6.22 -6.96 -12.93
C ASN A 79 -5.33 -5.91 -13.60
N ASN A 80 -5.32 -4.68 -13.08
CA ASN A 80 -4.54 -3.60 -13.68
C ASN A 80 -3.05 -3.76 -13.40
N LEU A 81 -2.67 -4.22 -12.21
CA LEU A 81 -1.30 -4.57 -11.89
C LEU A 81 -0.78 -5.73 -12.74
N ILE A 82 -1.62 -6.74 -13.02
CA ILE A 82 -1.27 -7.84 -13.95
C ILE A 82 -1.03 -7.29 -15.36
N LYS A 83 -1.91 -6.44 -15.87
CA LYS A 83 -1.73 -5.81 -17.18
C LYS A 83 -0.53 -4.87 -17.26
N LYS A 84 -0.17 -4.22 -16.15
CA LYS A 84 0.95 -3.29 -16.11
C LYS A 84 2.29 -4.02 -16.07
N HIS A 85 2.36 -5.10 -15.31
CA HIS A 85 3.62 -5.79 -15.00
C HIS A 85 3.81 -7.11 -15.76
N TYR A 86 2.78 -7.62 -16.43
CA TYR A 86 2.75 -8.92 -17.10
C TYR A 86 3.52 -10.02 -16.33
N PRO A 87 3.16 -10.29 -15.06
CA PRO A 87 3.97 -11.15 -14.21
C PRO A 87 3.98 -12.59 -14.73
N ARG A 88 5.18 -13.19 -14.78
CA ARG A 88 5.41 -14.53 -15.35
C ARG A 88 4.48 -15.62 -14.80
N PHE A 89 4.09 -15.53 -13.52
CA PHE A 89 3.27 -16.56 -12.87
C PHE A 89 1.77 -16.25 -12.87
N ASN A 90 1.32 -15.10 -13.37
CA ASN A 90 -0.11 -14.86 -13.60
C ASN A 90 -0.53 -15.58 -14.89
N ILE A 91 -1.60 -16.38 -14.81
CA ILE A 91 -2.16 -17.01 -16.02
C ILE A 91 -2.82 -15.91 -16.84
N ASP A 92 -2.53 -15.90 -18.14
CA ASP A 92 -3.06 -14.93 -19.07
C ASP A 92 -4.60 -14.93 -18.99
N LEU A 93 -5.16 -13.83 -18.51
CA LEU A 93 -6.60 -13.62 -18.47
C LEU A 93 -7.07 -13.30 -19.90
N LYS A 94 -7.07 -14.32 -20.77
CA LYS A 94 -7.86 -14.38 -22.01
C LYS A 94 -9.35 -14.43 -21.65
N ASP A 95 -9.86 -13.45 -20.91
CA ASP A 95 -11.25 -13.46 -20.48
C ASP A 95 -11.97 -12.22 -20.99
N SER A 96 -12.78 -12.43 -22.02
CA SER A 96 -13.75 -11.53 -22.62
C SER A 96 -14.86 -11.08 -21.65
N ARG A 97 -14.79 -11.44 -20.37
CA ARG A 97 -15.77 -11.10 -19.31
C ARG A 97 -15.79 -9.63 -18.89
N ARG A 98 -14.85 -8.81 -19.40
CA ARG A 98 -14.59 -7.42 -18.96
C ARG A 98 -15.63 -6.40 -19.43
N TYR A 99 -16.38 -6.69 -20.49
CA TYR A 99 -17.36 -5.78 -21.04
C TYR A 99 -18.74 -6.44 -21.07
N ALA A 100 -19.78 -5.64 -20.90
CA ALA A 100 -21.15 -6.06 -21.17
C ALA A 100 -21.79 -5.07 -22.13
N TYR A 101 -22.68 -5.57 -22.97
CA TYR A 101 -23.50 -4.79 -23.86
C TYR A 101 -24.96 -4.97 -23.46
N LEU A 102 -25.79 -3.98 -23.77
CA LEU A 102 -27.23 -4.13 -23.77
C LEU A 102 -27.64 -4.42 -25.22
N LYS A 103 -28.15 -5.61 -25.47
CA LYS A 103 -28.72 -6.01 -26.75
C LYS A 103 -30.22 -5.70 -26.73
N LEU A 104 -30.68 -4.88 -27.68
CA LEU A 104 -32.09 -4.68 -27.96
C LEU A 104 -32.51 -5.65 -29.07
N HIS A 105 -33.39 -6.58 -28.71
CA HIS A 105 -33.96 -7.56 -29.64
C HIS A 105 -35.10 -6.91 -30.41
N LYS A 106 -34.85 -6.54 -31.67
CA LYS A 106 -35.78 -5.77 -32.52
C LYS A 106 -36.70 -6.61 -33.41
N GLU A 107 -36.48 -7.92 -33.47
CA GLU A 107 -37.18 -8.85 -34.35
C GLU A 107 -38.58 -9.25 -33.84
N GLU A 108 -38.91 -8.82 -32.63
CA GLU A 108 -40.17 -9.13 -31.94
C GLU A 108 -41.08 -7.90 -31.94
N ASP A 109 -42.40 -8.10 -31.97
CA ASP A 109 -43.40 -7.02 -31.92
C ASP A 109 -43.28 -6.13 -30.66
N TYR A 110 -42.71 -6.68 -29.59
CA TYR A 110 -42.39 -5.97 -28.35
C TYR A 110 -40.89 -6.13 -28.06
N PRO A 111 -40.05 -5.21 -28.54
CA PRO A 111 -38.62 -5.24 -28.30
C PRO A 111 -38.25 -5.26 -26.81
N TRP A 112 -37.19 -5.99 -26.47
CA TRP A 112 -36.73 -6.15 -25.09
C TRP A 112 -35.21 -6.13 -24.99
N LEU A 113 -34.72 -5.79 -23.79
CA LEU A 113 -33.30 -5.63 -23.51
C LEU A 113 -32.70 -6.85 -22.81
N GLU A 114 -31.54 -7.28 -23.30
CA GLU A 114 -30.73 -8.33 -22.70
C GLU A 114 -29.33 -7.81 -22.37
N THR A 115 -28.76 -8.21 -21.22
CA THR A 115 -27.34 -7.98 -20.98
C THR A 115 -26.53 -9.13 -21.56
N VAL A 116 -25.72 -8.84 -22.59
CA VAL A 116 -24.85 -9.82 -23.26
C VAL A 116 -23.37 -9.50 -23.03
N ARG A 117 -22.51 -10.51 -23.12
CA ARG A 117 -21.04 -10.36 -22.95
C ARG A 117 -20.27 -10.31 -24.27
N LYS A 118 -20.96 -10.60 -25.38
CA LYS A 118 -20.42 -10.55 -26.74
C LYS A 118 -21.44 -9.90 -27.68
N ARG A 119 -20.96 -9.28 -28.75
CA ARG A 119 -21.79 -8.75 -29.85
C ARG A 119 -22.00 -9.84 -30.90
N GLU A 120 -22.74 -10.90 -30.54
CA GLU A 120 -23.04 -12.03 -31.44
C GLU A 120 -24.54 -12.06 -31.76
N GLY A 121 -24.88 -12.30 -33.03
CA GLY A 121 -26.25 -12.37 -33.55
C GLY A 121 -26.80 -11.03 -34.09
N VAL A 122 -28.03 -11.08 -34.61
CA VAL A 122 -28.74 -9.90 -35.12
C VAL A 122 -29.42 -9.16 -33.96
N GLY A 123 -29.33 -7.83 -33.95
CA GLY A 123 -29.86 -6.96 -32.89
C GLY A 123 -29.06 -5.67 -32.75
N GLU A 124 -29.53 -4.75 -31.91
CA GLU A 124 -28.81 -3.50 -31.65
C GLU A 124 -28.06 -3.55 -30.34
N TYR A 125 -26.79 -3.17 -30.34
CA TYR A 125 -25.90 -3.33 -29.18
C TYR A 125 -25.43 -1.98 -28.67
N TYR A 126 -25.76 -1.69 -27.41
CA TYR A 126 -25.39 -0.47 -26.71
C TYR A 126 -24.31 -0.77 -25.67
N GLY A 127 -23.30 0.10 -25.55
CA GLY A 127 -22.09 -0.13 -24.75
C GLY A 127 -20.81 -0.07 -25.59
N PRO A 128 -19.64 -0.52 -25.07
CA PRO A 128 -19.46 -1.41 -23.91
C PRO A 128 -19.62 -0.72 -22.55
N PHE A 129 -20.36 -1.34 -21.65
CA PHE A 129 -20.47 -0.91 -20.25
C PHE A 129 -19.38 -1.57 -19.40
N VAL A 130 -18.41 -0.75 -18.96
CA VAL A 130 -17.34 -1.18 -18.05
C VAL A 130 -17.83 -1.25 -16.60
N SER A 131 -18.65 -0.28 -16.18
CA SER A 131 -19.28 -0.23 -14.86
C SER A 131 -20.55 -1.10 -14.83
N GLY A 132 -20.52 -2.21 -14.09
CA GLY A 132 -21.70 -3.05 -13.87
C GLY A 132 -22.81 -2.31 -13.12
N THR A 133 -22.43 -1.42 -12.20
CA THR A 133 -23.34 -0.57 -11.44
C THR A 133 -24.05 0.42 -12.35
N MET A 134 -23.33 1.11 -13.24
CA MET A 134 -23.93 2.05 -14.19
C MET A 134 -24.87 1.35 -15.17
N ARG A 135 -24.46 0.19 -15.71
CA ARG A 135 -25.34 -0.62 -16.56
C ARG A 135 -26.64 -0.99 -15.84
N LYS A 136 -26.54 -1.50 -14.60
CA LYS A 136 -27.72 -1.86 -13.80
C LYS A 136 -28.61 -0.65 -13.54
N TYR A 137 -28.02 0.52 -13.29
CA TYR A 137 -28.76 1.74 -13.06
C TYR A 137 -29.50 2.23 -14.32
N ILE A 138 -28.85 2.24 -15.49
CA ILE A 138 -29.49 2.55 -16.78
C ILE A 138 -30.66 1.59 -17.04
N VAL A 139 -30.42 0.29 -16.83
CA VAL A 139 -31.45 -0.74 -16.95
C VAL A 139 -32.63 -0.48 -16.00
N ASP A 140 -32.36 -0.12 -14.75
CA ASP A 140 -33.39 0.19 -13.76
C ASP A 140 -34.21 1.43 -14.16
N VAL A 141 -33.59 2.48 -14.70
CA VAL A 141 -34.29 3.67 -15.22
C VAL A 141 -35.20 3.28 -16.39
N LEU A 142 -34.67 2.55 -17.37
CA LEU A 142 -35.46 2.10 -18.54
C LEU A 142 -36.62 1.20 -18.13
N ARG A 143 -36.40 0.29 -17.19
CA ARG A 143 -37.45 -0.63 -16.70
C ARG A 143 -38.50 0.07 -15.87
N ARG A 144 -38.11 0.92 -14.91
CA ARG A 144 -39.05 1.50 -13.94
C ARG A 144 -39.80 2.70 -14.49
N ASN A 145 -39.09 3.59 -15.19
CA ASN A 145 -39.61 4.89 -15.63
C ASN A 145 -40.11 4.84 -17.08
N PHE A 146 -39.46 4.06 -17.95
CA PHE A 146 -39.84 3.92 -19.36
C PHE A 146 -40.55 2.59 -19.67
N LYS A 147 -40.71 1.72 -18.65
CA LYS A 147 -41.42 0.42 -18.74
C LYS A 147 -40.90 -0.49 -19.86
N ILE A 148 -39.60 -0.43 -20.15
CA ILE A 148 -38.95 -1.30 -21.13
C ILE A 148 -38.81 -2.71 -20.58
N LEU A 149 -39.10 -3.70 -21.42
CA LEU A 149 -38.98 -5.12 -21.10
C LEU A 149 -37.52 -5.57 -20.97
N MET A 150 -37.25 -6.42 -19.97
CA MET A 150 -35.92 -7.00 -19.70
C MET A 150 -35.86 -8.50 -20.02
N GLY A 151 -36.73 -8.94 -20.92
CA GLY A 151 -36.96 -10.34 -21.28
C GLY A 151 -38.11 -10.43 -22.28
N LYS A 152 -38.33 -11.61 -22.87
CA LYS A 152 -39.45 -11.82 -23.80
C LYS A 152 -40.79 -11.46 -23.13
N PRO A 153 -41.70 -10.77 -23.85
CA PRO A 153 -43.01 -10.38 -23.32
C PRO A 153 -43.86 -11.61 -22.97
N SER A 154 -44.55 -11.57 -21.82
CA SER A 154 -45.56 -12.58 -21.48
C SER A 154 -46.85 -12.36 -22.27
N LEU A 155 -47.69 -13.39 -22.38
CA LEU A 155 -48.98 -13.30 -23.06
C LEU A 155 -49.92 -12.26 -22.40
N ALA A 156 -49.85 -12.11 -21.08
CA ALA A 156 -50.60 -11.10 -20.35
C ALA A 156 -50.15 -9.67 -20.70
N PHE A 157 -48.85 -9.43 -20.88
CA PHE A 157 -48.33 -8.12 -21.27
C PHE A 157 -48.85 -7.69 -22.65
N LYS A 158 -48.86 -8.63 -23.61
CA LYS A 158 -49.35 -8.39 -24.98
C LYS A 158 -50.84 -8.03 -25.06
N LYS A 159 -51.64 -8.35 -24.02
CA LYS A 159 -53.07 -8.02 -23.95
C LYS A 159 -53.36 -6.65 -23.34
N ILE A 160 -52.43 -6.10 -22.55
CA ILE A 160 -52.66 -4.89 -21.74
C ILE A 160 -52.06 -3.64 -22.40
N ILE A 161 -50.94 -3.79 -23.12
CA ILE A 161 -50.23 -2.66 -23.70
C ILE A 161 -50.30 -2.76 -25.22
N ASP A 162 -50.70 -1.67 -25.86
CA ASP A 162 -50.73 -1.56 -27.31
C ASP A 162 -49.32 -1.49 -27.93
N LYS A 163 -49.18 -2.11 -29.10
CA LYS A 163 -47.90 -2.20 -29.83
C LYS A 163 -47.37 -0.82 -30.23
N LYS A 164 -48.24 0.11 -30.64
CA LYS A 164 -47.84 1.45 -31.07
C LYS A 164 -47.36 2.29 -29.88
N ASP A 165 -48.07 2.23 -28.75
CA ASP A 165 -47.65 2.92 -27.53
C ASP A 165 -46.30 2.38 -27.00
N TYR A 166 -46.12 1.06 -26.99
CA TYR A 166 -44.84 0.47 -26.59
C TYR A 166 -43.71 0.86 -27.55
N GLY A 167 -43.98 0.95 -28.86
CA GLY A 167 -43.03 1.40 -29.87
C GLY A 167 -42.45 2.79 -29.57
N LEU A 168 -43.28 3.73 -29.11
CA LEU A 168 -42.83 5.07 -28.69
C LEU A 168 -41.85 5.01 -27.51
N ARG A 169 -42.10 4.13 -26.54
CA ARG A 169 -41.20 3.91 -25.40
C ARG A 169 -39.86 3.34 -25.86
N VAL A 170 -39.88 2.41 -26.82
CA VAL A 170 -38.67 1.84 -27.41
C VAL A 170 -37.84 2.90 -28.14
N ILE A 171 -38.48 3.81 -28.88
CA ILE A 171 -37.79 4.93 -29.54
C ILE A 171 -37.07 5.80 -28.50
N GLN A 172 -37.74 6.17 -27.41
CA GLN A 172 -37.12 6.92 -26.31
C GLN A 172 -35.95 6.16 -25.68
N ALA A 173 -36.10 4.85 -25.44
CA ALA A 173 -35.04 4.00 -24.91
C ALA A 173 -33.82 3.96 -25.83
N ARG A 174 -34.01 3.91 -27.16
CA ARG A 174 -32.90 3.99 -28.14
C ARG A 174 -32.17 5.32 -28.04
N LYS A 175 -32.89 6.45 -27.98
CA LYS A 175 -32.28 7.78 -27.81
C LYS A 175 -31.47 7.85 -26.52
N ILE A 176 -32.00 7.36 -25.40
CA ILE A 176 -31.30 7.31 -24.11
C ILE A 176 -30.03 6.44 -24.19
N LEU A 177 -30.14 5.23 -24.73
CA LEU A 177 -29.02 4.29 -24.87
C LEU A 177 -27.98 4.77 -25.89
N GLY A 178 -28.39 5.56 -26.89
CA GLY A 178 -27.54 6.24 -27.86
C GLY A 178 -26.92 7.54 -27.37
N GLY A 179 -27.23 7.98 -26.14
CA GLY A 179 -26.64 9.17 -25.52
C GLY A 179 -27.38 10.49 -25.77
N GLN A 180 -28.52 10.47 -26.47
CA GLN A 180 -29.35 11.64 -26.79
C GLN A 180 -30.30 12.02 -25.63
N VAL A 181 -29.81 11.98 -24.39
CA VAL A 181 -30.63 12.18 -23.18
C VAL A 181 -31.24 13.60 -23.14
N ASP A 182 -30.49 14.61 -23.58
CA ASP A 182 -30.95 16.01 -23.57
C ASP A 182 -32.10 16.29 -24.56
N GLU A 183 -32.18 15.51 -25.63
CA GLU A 183 -33.31 15.56 -26.57
C GLU A 183 -34.57 14.98 -25.91
N VAL A 184 -34.45 13.79 -25.29
CA VAL A 184 -35.57 13.14 -24.61
C VAL A 184 -36.08 13.98 -23.44
N VAL A 185 -35.19 14.62 -22.67
CA VAL A 185 -35.62 15.54 -21.59
C VAL A 185 -36.41 16.72 -22.14
N ARG A 186 -36.02 17.29 -23.29
CA ARG A 186 -36.75 18.39 -23.94
C ARG A 186 -38.15 17.94 -24.39
N GLU A 187 -38.23 16.80 -25.07
CA GLU A 187 -39.51 16.21 -25.51
C GLU A 187 -40.46 15.97 -24.33
N LEU A 188 -39.98 15.29 -23.28
CA LEU A 188 -40.78 15.00 -22.08
C LEU A 188 -41.20 16.28 -21.35
N THR A 189 -40.38 17.33 -21.38
CA THR A 189 -40.72 18.63 -20.75
C THR A 189 -41.87 19.31 -21.50
N ILE A 190 -41.86 19.26 -22.83
CA ILE A 190 -42.95 19.78 -23.66
C ILE A 190 -44.24 18.99 -23.38
N GLU A 191 -44.16 17.66 -23.37
CA GLU A 191 -45.32 16.81 -23.07
C GLU A 191 -45.86 17.04 -21.66
N MET A 192 -44.98 17.12 -20.65
CA MET A 192 -45.36 17.39 -19.27
C MET A 192 -46.14 18.70 -19.13
N LYS A 193 -45.67 19.78 -19.79
CA LYS A 193 -46.35 21.08 -19.78
C LYS A 193 -47.72 20.97 -20.44
N LYS A 194 -47.79 20.40 -21.65
CA LYS A 194 -49.06 20.19 -22.36
C LYS A 194 -50.07 19.40 -21.51
N SER A 195 -49.64 18.30 -20.87
CA SER A 195 -50.48 17.51 -19.98
C SER A 195 -50.94 18.29 -18.75
N SER A 196 -50.08 19.14 -18.19
CA SER A 196 -50.43 20.02 -17.07
C SER A 196 -51.47 21.07 -17.49
N ASP A 197 -51.33 21.66 -18.67
CA ASP A 197 -52.22 22.70 -19.19
C ASP A 197 -53.65 22.17 -19.39
N ILE A 198 -53.77 20.92 -19.85
CA ILE A 198 -55.07 20.23 -20.00
C ILE A 198 -55.55 19.52 -18.72
N LYS A 199 -54.94 19.80 -17.55
CA LYS A 199 -55.27 19.24 -16.23
C LYS A 199 -55.15 17.70 -16.12
N PHE A 200 -54.35 17.07 -16.98
CA PHE A 200 -54.07 15.63 -16.94
C PHE A 200 -52.84 15.34 -16.07
N PHE A 201 -53.01 15.53 -14.75
CA PHE A 201 -51.89 15.56 -13.79
C PHE A 201 -51.15 14.22 -13.66
N GLU A 202 -51.82 13.07 -13.83
CA GLU A 202 -51.16 11.76 -13.75
C GLU A 202 -50.10 11.57 -14.85
N HIS A 203 -50.41 12.00 -16.09
CA HIS A 203 -49.39 12.00 -17.15
C HIS A 203 -48.29 13.01 -16.85
N ALA A 204 -48.62 14.21 -16.40
CA ALA A 204 -47.62 15.22 -16.06
C ALA A 204 -46.65 14.73 -14.97
N ILE A 205 -47.15 14.08 -13.92
CA ILE A 205 -46.32 13.46 -12.87
C ILE A 205 -45.46 12.33 -13.44
N THR A 206 -46.01 11.49 -14.31
CA THR A 206 -45.25 10.42 -14.97
C THR A 206 -44.09 10.98 -15.79
N ARG A 207 -44.33 12.03 -16.58
CA ARG A 207 -43.30 12.73 -17.37
C ARG A 207 -42.26 13.41 -16.49
N ARG A 208 -42.68 14.08 -15.41
CA ARG A 208 -41.78 14.67 -14.42
C ARG A 208 -40.83 13.61 -13.82
N ASN A 209 -41.40 12.48 -13.37
CA ASN A 209 -40.60 11.39 -12.79
C ASN A 209 -39.62 10.79 -13.81
N GLN A 210 -39.99 10.73 -15.10
CA GLN A 210 -39.07 10.34 -16.18
C GLN A 210 -37.94 11.36 -16.33
N ILE A 211 -38.25 12.66 -16.38
CA ILE A 211 -37.25 13.75 -16.44
C ILE A 211 -36.26 13.68 -15.28
N ASP A 212 -36.76 13.54 -14.04
CA ASP A 212 -35.91 13.48 -12.83
C ASP A 212 -35.00 12.24 -12.85
N SER A 213 -35.50 11.10 -13.33
CA SER A 213 -34.68 9.89 -13.52
C SER A 213 -33.58 10.06 -14.56
N LEU A 214 -33.82 10.85 -15.62
CA LEU A 214 -32.81 11.15 -16.64
C LEU A 214 -31.78 12.17 -16.15
N LYS A 215 -32.20 13.19 -15.39
CA LYS A 215 -31.29 14.17 -14.78
C LYS A 215 -30.32 13.50 -13.79
N SER A 216 -30.85 12.65 -12.91
CA SER A 216 -30.03 11.87 -11.97
C SER A 216 -29.09 10.88 -12.67
N LEU A 217 -29.49 10.32 -13.83
CA LEU A 217 -28.62 9.52 -14.69
C LEU A 217 -27.47 10.34 -15.27
N LYS A 218 -27.74 11.56 -15.75
CA LYS A 218 -26.71 12.49 -16.23
C LYS A 218 -25.72 12.88 -15.13
N GLU A 219 -26.21 13.21 -13.94
CA GLU A 219 -25.36 13.55 -12.78
C GLU A 219 -24.44 12.40 -12.38
N LYS A 220 -24.95 11.16 -12.31
CA LYS A 220 -24.14 9.97 -12.04
C LYS A 220 -23.14 9.68 -13.14
N GLN A 221 -23.51 9.87 -14.40
CA GLN A 221 -22.59 9.71 -15.53
C GLN A 221 -21.48 10.76 -15.50
N VAL A 222 -21.78 12.01 -15.15
CA VAL A 222 -20.80 13.08 -14.94
C VAL A 222 -19.90 12.77 -13.74
N MET A 223 -20.44 12.22 -12.64
CA MET A 223 -19.63 11.77 -11.51
C MET A 223 -18.72 10.59 -11.87
N GLU A 224 -19.17 9.64 -12.70
CA GLU A 224 -18.32 8.56 -13.23
C GLU A 224 -17.28 9.06 -14.25
N LEU A 225 -17.60 10.08 -15.07
CA LEU A 225 -16.64 10.75 -15.95
C LEU A 225 -15.58 11.52 -15.14
N LYS A 226 -15.98 12.17 -14.04
CA LYS A 226 -15.06 12.74 -13.03
C LYS A 226 -14.25 11.68 -12.30
N ARG A 227 -14.67 10.40 -12.29
CA ARG A 227 -13.81 9.31 -11.84
C ARG A 227 -12.75 8.96 -12.87
N GLN A 228 -12.90 9.28 -14.14
CA GLN A 228 -11.94 8.93 -15.19
C GLN A 228 -10.78 9.94 -15.38
N VAL A 229 -10.58 10.88 -14.47
CA VAL A 229 -9.40 11.76 -14.54
C VAL A 229 -8.18 11.11 -13.89
N ASP A 230 -7.02 11.36 -14.49
CA ASP A 230 -5.74 10.99 -13.91
C ASP A 230 -5.51 11.84 -12.66
N ALA A 231 -5.24 11.17 -11.55
CA ALA A 231 -5.08 11.80 -10.24
C ALA A 231 -3.86 11.25 -9.50
N HIS A 232 -3.16 12.13 -8.77
CA HIS A 232 -2.24 11.69 -7.72
C HIS A 232 -2.84 12.02 -6.37
N ILE A 233 -2.78 11.07 -5.44
CA ILE A 233 -3.17 11.30 -4.04
C ILE A 233 -1.91 11.14 -3.21
N MET A 234 -1.55 12.19 -2.49
CA MET A 234 -0.39 12.22 -1.62
C MET A 234 -0.84 12.36 -0.18
N ASN A 235 -0.18 11.66 0.72
CA ASN A 235 -0.31 11.89 2.15
C ASN A 235 1.03 11.58 2.83
N TYR A 236 1.22 12.08 4.04
CA TYR A 236 2.42 11.82 4.82
C TYR A 236 2.11 11.72 6.32
N ILE A 237 3.03 11.09 7.05
CA ILE A 237 3.09 11.13 8.52
C ILE A 237 4.47 11.68 8.88
N VAL A 238 4.51 12.65 9.80
CA VAL A 238 5.76 13.09 10.43
C VAL A 238 5.91 12.33 11.73
N SER A 239 7.03 11.63 11.89
CA SER A 239 7.42 10.97 13.14
C SER A 239 8.86 11.33 13.42
N GLU A 240 9.11 11.94 14.58
CA GLU A 240 10.41 12.46 14.95
C GLU A 240 10.92 13.48 13.91
N ASP A 241 12.12 13.27 13.36
CA ASP A 241 12.76 14.15 12.38
C ASP A 241 12.54 13.67 10.92
N MET A 242 11.57 12.77 10.70
CA MET A 242 11.33 12.14 9.40
C MET A 242 9.88 12.31 8.94
N MET A 243 9.71 12.61 7.65
CA MET A 243 8.46 12.59 6.92
C MET A 243 8.36 11.31 6.08
N TYR A 244 7.34 10.50 6.36
CA TYR A 244 7.01 9.28 5.62
C TYR A 244 5.85 9.55 4.67
N LEU A 245 6.15 9.63 3.38
CA LEU A 245 5.21 10.06 2.36
C LEU A 245 4.88 8.92 1.40
N LEU A 246 3.62 8.87 0.98
CA LEU A 246 3.16 7.92 -0.01
C LEU A 246 2.31 8.61 -1.08
N VAL A 247 2.60 8.30 -2.34
CA VAL A 247 1.88 8.79 -3.52
C VAL A 247 1.13 7.62 -4.16
N PHE A 248 -0.18 7.74 -4.32
CA PHE A 248 -1.02 6.85 -5.13
C PHE A 248 -1.27 7.45 -6.50
N ASN A 249 -0.98 6.65 -7.53
CA ASN A 249 -1.18 7.05 -8.92
C ASN A 249 -2.49 6.44 -9.43
N ILE A 250 -3.47 7.29 -9.71
CA ILE A 250 -4.75 6.93 -10.30
C ILE A 250 -4.76 7.33 -11.76
N ARG A 251 -5.09 6.40 -12.66
CA ARG A 251 -5.38 6.71 -14.06
C ARG A 251 -6.75 6.21 -14.44
N LYS A 252 -7.54 7.05 -15.11
CA LYS A 252 -8.93 6.71 -15.48
C LYS A 252 -9.75 6.14 -14.30
N GLY A 253 -9.52 6.63 -13.09
CA GLY A 253 -10.23 6.21 -11.87
C GLY A 253 -9.75 4.92 -11.22
N ILE A 254 -8.65 4.37 -11.72
CA ILE A 254 -8.07 3.10 -11.28
C ILE A 254 -6.74 3.38 -10.60
N LEU A 255 -6.53 2.83 -9.40
CA LEU A 255 -5.21 2.82 -8.75
C LEU A 255 -4.24 1.95 -9.57
N GLU A 256 -3.17 2.54 -10.09
CA GLU A 256 -2.16 1.85 -10.92
C GLU A 256 -0.86 1.53 -10.17
N GLY A 257 -0.62 2.17 -9.05
CA GLY A 257 0.63 2.02 -8.33
C GLY A 257 0.77 2.97 -7.15
N LYS A 258 1.82 2.73 -6.38
CA LYS A 258 2.23 3.58 -5.27
C LYS A 258 3.74 3.84 -5.31
N GLN A 259 4.13 5.02 -4.86
CA GLN A 259 5.52 5.38 -4.60
C GLN A 259 5.65 5.78 -3.13
N LYS A 260 6.76 5.40 -2.51
CA LYS A 260 7.01 5.57 -1.07
C LYS A 260 8.30 6.34 -0.87
N PHE A 261 8.29 7.29 0.05
CA PHE A 261 9.40 8.21 0.31
C PHE A 261 9.60 8.39 1.81
N SER A 262 10.85 8.58 2.20
CA SER A 262 11.26 8.91 3.56
C SER A 262 12.28 10.04 3.47
N LEU A 263 11.96 11.18 4.07
CA LEU A 263 12.73 12.43 3.96
C LEU A 263 12.91 13.03 5.36
N HIS A 264 14.00 13.76 5.59
CA HIS A 264 14.14 14.52 6.84
C HIS A 264 13.09 15.63 6.87
N TYR A 265 12.37 15.74 7.98
CA TYR A 265 11.34 16.75 8.15
C TYR A 265 11.97 18.12 8.40
N ARG A 266 11.45 19.12 7.69
CA ARG A 266 11.65 20.55 7.92
C ARG A 266 10.41 21.28 7.46
N GLU A 267 10.20 22.49 7.95
CA GLU A 267 9.11 23.34 7.48
C GLU A 267 9.21 23.53 5.95
N GLY A 268 8.09 23.37 5.23
CA GLY A 268 8.05 23.48 3.77
C GLY A 268 8.55 22.26 2.98
N VAL A 269 9.06 21.19 3.62
CA VAL A 269 9.60 20.01 2.91
C VAL A 269 8.59 19.34 1.96
N PHE A 270 7.30 19.42 2.25
CA PHE A 270 6.26 18.85 1.40
C PHE A 270 6.12 19.60 0.06
N ASN A 271 6.19 20.93 0.10
CA ASN A 271 6.19 21.80 -1.09
C ASN A 271 7.44 21.56 -1.96
N GLU A 272 8.60 21.44 -1.33
CA GLU A 272 9.85 21.07 -2.02
C GLU A 272 9.74 19.69 -2.67
N PHE A 273 9.20 18.71 -1.93
CA PHE A 273 8.99 17.35 -2.44
C PHE A 273 8.09 17.37 -3.69
N ILE A 274 6.96 18.09 -3.66
CA ILE A 274 6.06 18.19 -4.82
C ILE A 274 6.80 18.76 -6.03
N THR A 275 7.56 19.84 -5.82
CA THR A 275 8.32 20.50 -6.89
C THR A 275 9.33 19.54 -7.51
N GLN A 276 10.09 18.83 -6.68
CA GLN A 276 11.08 17.86 -7.12
C GLN A 276 10.44 16.62 -7.77
N PHE A 277 9.37 16.09 -7.20
CA PHE A 277 8.69 14.87 -7.66
C PHE A 277 8.17 15.01 -9.10
N TYR A 278 7.65 16.18 -9.45
CA TYR A 278 7.09 16.46 -10.78
C TYR A 278 8.13 16.89 -11.83
N THR A 279 9.42 16.98 -11.48
CA THR A 279 10.49 17.15 -12.49
C THR A 279 10.66 15.91 -13.36
N THR A 280 10.41 14.72 -12.80
CA THR A 280 10.58 13.43 -13.48
C THR A 280 9.28 12.64 -13.64
N THR A 281 8.15 13.21 -13.18
CA THR A 281 6.86 12.53 -13.15
C THR A 281 5.81 13.39 -13.84
N ASN A 282 4.94 12.78 -14.65
CA ASN A 282 3.85 13.51 -15.30
C ASN A 282 2.86 14.07 -14.26
N VAL A 283 2.47 15.32 -14.46
CA VAL A 283 1.52 16.03 -13.60
C VAL A 283 0.08 15.55 -13.89
N PRO A 284 -0.69 15.12 -12.87
CA PRO A 284 -2.07 14.66 -13.06
C PRO A 284 -3.02 15.84 -13.28
N GLN A 285 -4.25 15.54 -13.72
CA GLN A 285 -5.30 16.55 -13.77
C GLN A 285 -5.81 16.94 -12.37
N LEU A 286 -5.81 15.98 -11.44
CA LEU A 286 -6.26 16.16 -10.06
C LEU A 286 -5.14 15.76 -9.09
N LEU A 287 -4.79 16.68 -8.18
CA LEU A 287 -3.85 16.43 -7.09
C LEU A 287 -4.59 16.54 -5.76
N ILE A 288 -4.65 15.44 -5.01
CA ILE A 288 -5.27 15.37 -3.69
C ILE A 288 -4.16 15.34 -2.63
N VAL A 289 -4.15 16.31 -1.72
CA VAL A 289 -3.08 16.53 -0.73
C VAL A 289 -3.66 16.80 0.66
N PRO A 290 -2.90 16.55 1.75
CA PRO A 290 -3.40 16.71 3.12
C PRO A 290 -3.42 18.16 3.59
N GLU A 291 -2.63 19.03 2.98
CA GLU A 291 -2.51 20.45 3.30
C GLU A 291 -2.44 21.31 2.04
N ARG A 292 -2.62 22.63 2.20
CA ARG A 292 -2.53 23.57 1.08
C ARG A 292 -1.08 23.68 0.61
N ILE A 293 -0.90 23.79 -0.70
CA ILE A 293 0.40 24.02 -1.34
C ILE A 293 0.46 25.45 -1.88
N ASP A 294 1.67 25.99 -2.02
CA ASP A 294 1.86 27.37 -2.45
C ASP A 294 1.32 27.60 -3.87
N ASN A 295 0.70 28.76 -4.10
CA ASN A 295 0.13 29.11 -5.40
C ASN A 295 1.17 29.06 -6.53
N VAL A 296 2.42 29.43 -6.24
CA VAL A 296 3.53 29.37 -7.20
C VAL A 296 3.77 27.93 -7.69
N ILE A 297 3.63 26.94 -6.80
CA ILE A 297 3.77 25.52 -7.14
C ILE A 297 2.61 25.08 -8.03
N VAL A 298 1.38 25.50 -7.72
CA VAL A 298 0.21 25.21 -8.57
C VAL A 298 0.45 25.73 -9.99
N THR A 299 0.91 26.98 -10.14
CA THR A 299 1.23 27.57 -11.45
C THR A 299 2.37 26.83 -12.15
N TYR A 300 3.39 26.38 -11.42
CA TYR A 300 4.47 25.56 -11.97
C TYR A 300 3.95 24.22 -12.51
N LEU A 301 3.08 23.54 -11.76
CA LEU A 301 2.45 22.28 -12.18
C LEU A 301 1.57 22.47 -13.42
N GLU A 302 0.82 23.56 -13.49
CA GLU A 302 0.00 23.91 -14.68
C GLU A 302 0.85 24.15 -15.92
N LYS A 303 2.01 24.82 -15.78
CA LYS A 303 2.98 24.99 -16.87
C LYS A 303 3.57 23.67 -17.33
N LEU A 304 4.00 22.80 -16.41
CA LEU A 304 4.51 21.48 -16.75
C LEU A 304 3.46 20.60 -17.45
N ARG A 305 2.20 20.69 -17.03
CA ARG A 305 1.10 19.92 -17.63
C ARG A 305 0.60 20.51 -18.95
N GLY A 306 0.76 21.82 -19.16
CA GLY A 306 0.16 22.56 -20.27
C GLY A 306 -1.36 22.77 -20.13
N SER A 307 -1.96 22.50 -18.96
CA SER A 307 -3.39 22.69 -18.70
C SER A 307 -3.69 22.74 -17.20
N LYS A 308 -4.86 23.27 -16.83
CA LYS A 308 -5.26 23.51 -15.43
C LYS A 308 -5.12 22.27 -14.55
N VAL A 309 -4.48 22.42 -13.39
CA VAL A 309 -4.29 21.35 -12.40
C VAL A 309 -5.22 21.64 -11.23
N ASN A 310 -6.14 20.71 -10.94
CA ASN A 310 -7.04 20.86 -9.80
C ASN A 310 -6.36 20.31 -8.55
N VAL A 311 -5.96 21.19 -7.62
CA VAL A 311 -5.40 20.80 -6.33
C VAL A 311 -6.48 20.87 -5.26
N VAL A 312 -6.71 19.77 -4.56
CA VAL A 312 -7.80 19.64 -3.59
C VAL A 312 -7.25 19.20 -2.23
N VAL A 313 -7.68 19.90 -1.18
CA VAL A 313 -7.45 19.55 0.23
C VAL A 313 -8.80 19.11 0.84
N PRO A 314 -9.14 17.81 0.79
CA PRO A 314 -10.47 17.34 1.15
C PRO A 314 -10.64 17.19 2.66
N THR A 315 -11.71 17.74 3.22
CA THR A 315 -12.08 17.54 4.63
C THR A 315 -13.16 16.47 4.83
N ARG A 316 -14.02 16.23 3.83
CA ARG A 316 -15.11 15.24 3.84
C ARG A 316 -15.34 14.64 2.45
N GLY A 317 -16.12 13.55 2.38
CA GLY A 317 -16.52 12.92 1.12
C GLY A 317 -15.50 11.91 0.55
N GLU A 318 -15.65 11.57 -0.73
CA GLU A 318 -14.87 10.49 -1.37
C GLU A 318 -13.36 10.79 -1.43
N ASN A 319 -12.98 12.03 -1.76
CA ASN A 319 -11.57 12.44 -1.79
C ASN A 319 -10.90 12.37 -0.40
N ALA A 320 -11.64 12.70 0.67
CA ALA A 320 -11.14 12.51 2.04
C ALA A 320 -10.97 11.02 2.37
N GLY A 321 -11.90 10.17 1.90
CA GLY A 321 -11.78 8.72 2.02
C GLY A 321 -10.55 8.15 1.29
N LEU A 322 -10.22 8.69 0.11
CA LEU A 322 -9.00 8.33 -0.64
C LEU A 322 -7.74 8.79 0.07
N LEU A 323 -7.72 10.00 0.60
CA LEU A 323 -6.61 10.54 1.38
C LEU A 323 -6.36 9.70 2.65
N ASN A 324 -7.42 9.28 3.34
CA ASN A 324 -7.34 8.36 4.48
C ASN A 324 -6.87 6.94 4.08
N LEU A 325 -7.21 6.47 2.87
CA LEU A 325 -6.70 5.20 2.37
C LEU A 325 -5.17 5.25 2.18
N VAL A 326 -4.64 6.37 1.65
CA VAL A 326 -3.19 6.58 1.57
C VAL A 326 -2.57 6.58 2.95
N LEU A 327 -3.17 7.26 3.93
CA LEU A 327 -2.72 7.28 5.32
C LEU A 327 -2.61 5.86 5.92
N LYS A 328 -3.67 5.05 5.80
CA LYS A 328 -3.66 3.64 6.26
C LYS A 328 -2.57 2.81 5.59
N ASN A 329 -2.26 3.09 4.31
CA ASN A 329 -1.15 2.43 3.62
C ASN A 329 0.21 2.92 4.12
N ILE A 330 0.36 4.18 4.53
CA ILE A 330 1.58 4.70 5.18
C ILE A 330 1.79 3.99 6.51
N GLU A 331 0.76 3.96 7.37
CA GLU A 331 0.80 3.26 8.66
C GLU A 331 1.22 1.80 8.49
N ALA A 332 0.55 1.06 7.60
CA ALA A 332 0.87 -0.35 7.37
C ALA A 332 2.25 -0.57 6.71
N THR A 333 2.73 0.39 5.91
CA THR A 333 4.01 0.25 5.19
C THR A 333 5.19 0.63 6.08
N PHE A 334 5.09 1.73 6.82
CA PHE A 334 6.20 2.33 7.57
C PHE A 334 6.10 2.07 9.07
N PHE A 335 4.90 2.00 9.66
CA PHE A 335 4.70 1.92 11.11
C PHE A 335 4.21 0.56 11.61
N SER A 336 4.29 -0.48 10.78
CA SER A 336 3.93 -1.85 11.17
C SER A 336 4.78 -2.41 12.33
N GLY A 337 5.93 -1.78 12.64
CA GLY A 337 6.76 -2.07 13.81
C GLY A 337 6.33 -1.35 15.09
N LEU A 338 5.47 -0.34 15.02
CA LEU A 338 5.09 0.48 16.18
C LEU A 338 4.35 -0.34 17.24
N GLU A 339 3.46 -1.22 16.81
CA GLU A 339 2.78 -2.17 17.70
C GLU A 339 3.78 -3.08 18.43
N SER A 340 4.89 -3.44 17.77
CA SER A 340 5.95 -4.25 18.39
C SER A 340 6.72 -3.47 19.47
N VAL A 341 7.01 -2.18 19.28
CA VAL A 341 7.70 -1.38 20.31
C VAL A 341 6.77 -1.04 21.49
N ILE A 342 5.47 -0.83 21.25
CA ILE A 342 4.47 -0.67 22.31
C ILE A 342 4.34 -1.95 23.13
N ASP A 343 4.24 -3.10 22.45
CA ASP A 343 4.19 -4.40 23.10
C ASP A 343 5.48 -4.69 23.88
N LEU A 344 6.64 -4.29 23.35
CA LEU A 344 7.94 -4.39 24.01
C LEU A 344 8.00 -3.55 25.30
N LYS A 345 7.57 -2.28 25.25
CA LYS A 345 7.45 -1.42 26.43
C LYS A 345 6.66 -2.11 27.53
N LYS A 346 5.46 -2.62 27.19
CA LYS A 346 4.55 -3.25 28.13
C LYS A 346 5.16 -4.47 28.80
N HIS A 347 5.83 -5.34 28.03
CA HIS A 347 6.40 -6.59 28.56
C HIS A 347 7.67 -6.36 29.39
N LEU A 348 8.48 -5.37 29.04
CA LEU A 348 9.72 -5.08 29.75
C LEU A 348 9.53 -4.10 30.92
N GLY A 349 8.40 -3.40 30.96
CA GLY A 349 8.11 -2.37 31.96
C GLY A 349 8.95 -1.11 31.76
N LEU A 350 9.27 -0.76 30.51
CA LEU A 350 10.06 0.45 30.20
C LEU A 350 9.23 1.70 30.47
N GLU A 351 9.86 2.76 30.97
CA GLU A 351 9.19 4.03 31.26
C GLU A 351 8.64 4.69 29.97
N VAL A 352 9.47 4.71 28.93
CA VAL A 352 9.17 5.27 27.61
C VAL A 352 9.01 4.18 26.55
N ILE A 353 8.22 4.47 25.51
CA ILE A 353 8.11 3.59 24.34
C ILE A 353 9.45 3.63 23.60
N PRO A 354 10.16 2.50 23.40
CA PRO A 354 11.48 2.51 22.80
C PRO A 354 11.38 2.65 21.27
N LYS A 355 11.23 3.88 20.79
CA LYS A 355 11.12 4.16 19.34
C LYS A 355 12.47 4.06 18.66
N HIS A 356 13.52 4.58 19.28
CA HIS A 356 14.89 4.50 18.83
C HIS A 356 15.65 3.42 19.60
N ILE A 357 15.98 2.31 18.91
CA ILE A 357 16.67 1.16 19.50
C ILE A 357 18.01 0.95 18.80
N GLU A 358 19.11 0.90 19.57
CA GLU A 358 20.43 0.53 19.08
C GLU A 358 20.82 -0.85 19.61
N CYS A 359 21.29 -1.74 18.74
CA CYS A 359 21.73 -3.07 19.13
C CYS A 359 23.18 -3.34 18.76
N PHE A 360 23.94 -3.86 19.72
CA PHE A 360 25.37 -4.16 19.61
C PHE A 360 25.60 -5.68 19.64
N ASP A 361 26.38 -6.17 18.69
CA ASP A 361 26.89 -7.55 18.60
C ASP A 361 28.42 -7.52 18.54
N ILE A 362 29.09 -8.36 19.33
CA ILE A 362 30.54 -8.58 19.26
C ILE A 362 30.78 -9.89 18.52
N SER A 363 31.66 -9.82 17.53
CA SER A 363 31.95 -10.92 16.64
C SER A 363 33.46 -11.09 16.46
N HIS A 364 33.98 -12.26 16.84
CA HIS A 364 35.39 -12.60 16.65
C HIS A 364 35.64 -13.18 15.25
N LEU A 365 36.73 -12.74 14.60
CA LEU A 365 37.28 -13.41 13.43
C LEU A 365 38.35 -14.40 13.89
N SER A 366 38.27 -15.64 13.39
CA SER A 366 39.27 -16.70 13.62
C SER A 366 40.67 -16.21 13.22
N GLY A 367 41.42 -15.69 14.20
CA GLY A 367 42.86 -15.43 14.10
C GLY A 367 43.39 -14.01 14.31
N THR A 368 42.65 -13.02 14.86
CA THR A 368 43.20 -11.84 15.65
C THR A 368 42.26 -10.62 15.75
N ASP A 369 41.38 -10.37 14.76
CA ASP A 369 40.57 -9.14 14.72
C ASP A 369 39.20 -9.35 15.39
N THR A 370 38.88 -8.57 16.42
CA THR A 370 37.51 -8.46 16.97
C THR A 370 36.78 -7.29 16.32
N VAL A 371 35.49 -7.48 16.01
CA VAL A 371 34.64 -6.45 15.41
C VAL A 371 33.34 -6.37 16.20
N ALA A 372 32.86 -5.14 16.40
CA ALA A 372 31.49 -4.91 16.81
C ALA A 372 30.64 -4.36 15.66
N SER A 373 29.40 -4.81 15.60
CA SER A 373 28.35 -4.22 14.75
C SER A 373 27.30 -3.53 15.59
N MET A 374 26.84 -2.39 15.10
CA MET A 374 25.71 -1.67 15.64
C MET A 374 24.64 -1.53 14.55
N VAL A 375 23.42 -1.98 14.86
CA VAL A 375 22.24 -1.80 14.03
C VAL A 375 21.24 -0.90 14.75
N THR A 376 20.53 -0.10 13.98
CA THR A 376 19.54 0.85 14.50
C THR A 376 18.15 0.48 14.02
N PHE A 377 17.18 0.55 14.92
CA PHE A 377 15.76 0.41 14.62
C PHE A 377 15.02 1.66 15.06
N ILE A 378 14.19 2.21 14.17
CA ILE A 378 13.28 3.33 14.42
C ILE A 378 11.84 2.84 14.26
N ASP A 379 10.99 3.08 15.26
CA ASP A 379 9.59 2.65 15.31
C ASP A 379 9.39 1.15 14.98
N GLY A 380 10.35 0.31 15.41
CA GLY A 380 10.35 -1.14 15.18
C GLY A 380 10.81 -1.59 13.79
N ASN A 381 11.38 -0.70 12.98
CA ASN A 381 11.93 -0.99 11.65
C ASN A 381 13.43 -0.69 11.57
N ALA A 382 14.16 -1.54 10.86
CA ALA A 382 15.59 -1.38 10.63
C ALA A 382 15.91 -0.12 9.82
N ASP A 383 16.73 0.77 10.38
CA ASP A 383 17.31 1.92 9.66
C ASP A 383 18.77 1.65 9.30
N LYS A 384 18.98 1.18 8.08
CA LYS A 384 20.30 0.80 7.56
C LYS A 384 21.26 1.97 7.39
N SER A 385 20.75 3.20 7.25
CA SER A 385 21.59 4.40 7.09
C SER A 385 22.37 4.71 8.37
N MET A 386 21.80 4.32 9.51
CA MET A 386 22.35 4.54 10.84
C MET A 386 23.25 3.40 11.34
N TYR A 387 23.46 2.35 10.55
CA TYR A 387 24.30 1.24 10.95
C TYR A 387 25.77 1.64 11.06
N ARG A 388 26.47 1.09 12.05
CA ARG A 388 27.90 1.38 12.29
C ARG A 388 28.68 0.11 12.55
N LYS A 389 29.95 0.12 12.15
CA LYS A 389 30.89 -0.99 12.36
C LYS A 389 32.11 -0.46 13.10
N PHE A 390 32.56 -1.20 14.09
CA PHE A 390 33.70 -0.83 14.90
C PHE A 390 34.74 -1.94 14.81
N LYS A 391 35.91 -1.62 14.26
CA LYS A 391 37.09 -2.47 14.43
C LYS A 391 37.66 -2.19 15.83
N ILE A 392 37.75 -3.24 16.65
CA ILE A 392 38.34 -3.19 17.99
C ILE A 392 39.85 -3.12 17.84
N ARG A 393 40.51 -2.25 18.60
CA ARG A 393 41.96 -1.98 18.49
C ARG A 393 42.70 -2.20 19.79
N SER A 394 42.08 -1.90 20.93
CA SER A 394 42.77 -1.88 22.23
C SER A 394 42.73 -3.22 22.98
N VAL A 395 42.11 -4.25 22.41
CA VAL A 395 41.90 -5.55 23.08
C VAL A 395 42.68 -6.64 22.35
N ILE A 396 43.59 -7.30 23.07
CA ILE A 396 44.38 -8.43 22.57
C ILE A 396 43.65 -9.73 22.97
N GLY A 397 43.24 -10.52 21.98
CA GLY A 397 42.50 -11.77 22.21
C GLY A 397 40.98 -11.60 22.30
N PRO A 398 40.22 -12.70 22.47
CA PRO A 398 38.76 -12.68 22.52
C PRO A 398 38.25 -12.27 23.90
N ASP A 399 38.29 -10.97 24.20
CA ASP A 399 37.62 -10.39 25.38
C ASP A 399 36.43 -9.53 24.93
N ASP A 400 35.23 -10.12 25.01
CA ASP A 400 33.97 -9.47 24.66
C ASP A 400 33.64 -8.29 25.58
N PHE A 401 34.07 -8.32 26.84
CA PHE A 401 33.73 -7.26 27.81
C PHE A 401 34.51 -5.99 27.49
N LEU A 402 35.82 -6.12 27.29
CA LEU A 402 36.67 -4.98 26.90
C LEU A 402 36.33 -4.48 25.49
N SER A 403 35.95 -5.39 24.59
CA SER A 403 35.51 -5.02 23.24
C SER A 403 34.22 -4.20 23.27
N MET A 404 33.26 -4.60 24.10
CA MET A 404 32.04 -3.81 24.33
C MET A 404 32.36 -2.46 24.98
N GLU A 405 33.29 -2.43 25.92
CA GLU A 405 33.75 -1.19 26.55
C GLU A 405 34.31 -0.19 25.56
N GLU A 406 35.18 -0.63 24.64
CA GLU A 406 35.74 0.24 23.60
C GLU A 406 34.61 0.84 22.74
N VAL A 407 33.63 0.03 22.33
CA VAL A 407 32.56 0.44 21.41
C VAL A 407 31.60 1.44 22.06
N ILE A 408 31.17 1.17 23.29
CA ILE A 408 30.27 2.05 24.03
C ILE A 408 30.97 3.40 24.31
N ASN A 409 32.24 3.39 24.70
CA ASN A 409 33.02 4.62 24.87
C ASN A 409 33.16 5.41 23.57
N ARG A 410 33.37 4.73 22.44
CA ARG A 410 33.48 5.40 21.13
C ARG A 410 32.14 5.93 20.60
N ARG A 411 31.04 5.26 20.91
CA ARG A 411 29.69 5.66 20.48
C ARG A 411 29.13 6.79 21.32
N TYR A 412 29.27 6.70 22.64
CA TYR A 412 28.62 7.60 23.61
C TYR A 412 29.60 8.48 24.40
N GLY A 413 30.88 8.50 24.02
CA GLY A 413 31.90 9.35 24.65
C GLY A 413 31.64 10.86 24.46
N LYS A 414 32.24 11.66 25.35
CA LYS A 414 31.92 13.08 25.62
C LYS A 414 31.90 14.04 24.42
N SER A 415 32.59 13.75 23.31
CA SER A 415 32.60 14.61 22.12
C SER A 415 31.45 14.35 21.12
N LEU A 416 30.83 13.17 21.15
CA LEU A 416 29.76 12.78 20.21
C LEU A 416 28.36 12.77 20.85
N ALA A 417 28.27 12.52 22.16
CA ALA A 417 26.99 12.43 22.87
C ALA A 417 26.28 13.78 23.01
N SER A 418 27.00 14.89 23.04
CA SER A 418 26.45 16.25 23.16
C SER A 418 25.77 16.77 21.88
N SER A 419 26.05 16.16 20.72
CA SER A 419 25.49 16.55 19.42
C SER A 419 24.55 15.49 18.82
N MET A 420 24.27 14.40 19.52
CA MET A 420 23.51 13.27 18.99
C MET A 420 22.33 12.91 19.90
N ARG A 421 21.16 12.65 19.29
CA ARG A 421 20.02 12.09 20.00
C ARG A 421 20.34 10.67 20.47
N LEU A 422 20.26 10.45 21.79
CA LEU A 422 20.46 9.15 22.41
C LEU A 422 19.32 8.17 22.03
N PRO A 423 19.59 6.86 22.00
CA PRO A 423 18.53 5.87 21.87
C PRO A 423 17.66 5.79 23.11
N ASP A 424 16.42 5.36 22.92
CA ASP A 424 15.49 5.08 24.01
C ASP A 424 15.81 3.73 24.68
N LEU A 425 16.44 2.81 23.94
CA LEU A 425 16.81 1.48 24.41
C LEU A 425 18.09 0.98 23.72
N ILE A 426 19.04 0.50 24.51
CA ILE A 426 20.22 -0.24 24.04
C ILE A 426 19.99 -1.74 24.23
N VAL A 427 20.24 -2.53 23.20
CA VAL A 427 20.13 -3.99 23.22
C VAL A 427 21.49 -4.62 22.99
N ILE A 428 21.98 -5.39 23.95
CA ILE A 428 23.23 -6.14 23.82
C ILE A 428 22.94 -7.59 23.41
N ASP A 429 23.51 -8.07 22.30
CA ASP A 429 23.45 -9.49 21.93
C ASP A 429 24.43 -10.31 22.78
N GLY A 430 24.04 -10.57 24.02
CA GLY A 430 24.80 -11.41 24.94
C GLY A 430 24.21 -11.53 26.34
N GLY A 431 25.01 -12.09 27.25
CA GLY A 431 24.56 -12.49 28.58
C GLY A 431 24.67 -11.40 29.66
N LYS A 432 24.29 -11.75 30.88
CA LYS A 432 24.33 -10.89 32.08
C LYS A 432 25.68 -10.18 32.30
N GLY A 433 26.80 -10.84 32.00
CA GLY A 433 28.13 -10.24 32.15
C GLY A 433 28.32 -9.00 31.27
N GLN A 434 27.92 -9.09 30.00
CA GLN A 434 28.08 -7.99 29.04
C GLN A 434 27.13 -6.85 29.37
N LEU A 435 25.92 -7.17 29.85
CA LEU A 435 24.99 -6.19 30.39
C LEU A 435 25.59 -5.41 31.56
N SER A 436 26.11 -6.12 32.57
CA SER A 436 26.70 -5.51 33.77
C SER A 436 27.89 -4.60 33.43
N SER A 437 28.76 -5.04 32.51
CA SER A 437 29.86 -4.21 32.01
C SER A 437 29.34 -2.92 31.35
N THR A 438 28.41 -3.06 30.40
CA THR A 438 27.82 -1.92 29.66
C THR A 438 27.20 -0.89 30.60
N VAL A 439 26.45 -1.34 31.61
CA VAL A 439 25.84 -0.47 32.63
C VAL A 439 26.89 0.32 33.41
N LYS A 440 27.99 -0.32 33.81
CA LYS A 440 29.09 0.38 34.52
C LYS A 440 29.69 1.48 33.65
N ILE A 441 29.86 1.23 32.35
CA ILE A 441 30.46 2.19 31.42
C ILE A 441 29.53 3.37 31.15
N LEU A 442 28.24 3.11 30.88
CA LEU A 442 27.27 4.19 30.66
C LEU A 442 27.13 5.08 31.91
N LYS A 443 27.19 4.49 33.12
CA LYS A 443 27.26 5.25 34.37
C LYS A 443 28.50 6.14 34.44
N LYS A 444 29.69 5.63 34.09
CA LYS A 444 30.94 6.43 34.01
C LYS A 444 30.84 7.58 33.00
N LEU A 445 30.13 7.36 31.88
CA LEU A 445 29.92 8.36 30.83
C LEU A 445 28.78 9.34 31.15
N ASN A 446 28.05 9.15 32.25
CA ASN A 446 26.85 9.90 32.61
C ASN A 446 25.75 9.86 31.52
N VAL A 447 25.63 8.73 30.82
CA VAL A 447 24.64 8.50 29.76
C VAL A 447 23.45 7.76 30.38
N LYS A 448 22.28 8.41 30.39
CA LYS A 448 21.04 7.88 30.95
C LYS A 448 20.18 7.27 29.84
N VAL A 449 20.32 5.97 29.62
CA VAL A 449 19.56 5.19 28.63
C VAL A 449 19.23 3.83 29.20
N GLU A 450 18.03 3.31 28.91
CA GLU A 450 17.64 1.94 29.26
C GLU A 450 18.48 0.93 28.48
N VAL A 451 18.99 -0.11 29.16
CA VAL A 451 19.82 -1.15 28.54
C VAL A 451 19.27 -2.52 28.89
N ILE A 452 19.17 -3.39 27.90
CA ILE A 452 18.85 -4.80 28.08
C ILE A 452 19.87 -5.68 27.38
N SER A 453 19.96 -6.95 27.79
CA SER A 453 20.66 -7.95 26.99
C SER A 453 19.74 -9.12 26.62
N LEU A 454 19.99 -9.69 25.45
CA LEU A 454 19.20 -10.78 24.90
C LEU A 454 20.06 -12.03 24.75
N ALA A 455 19.83 -13.05 25.56
CA ALA A 455 20.61 -14.29 25.47
C ALA A 455 20.14 -15.23 24.36
N LYS A 456 21.11 -15.77 23.60
CA LYS A 456 20.88 -16.53 22.37
C LYS A 456 20.12 -17.86 22.54
N ARG A 457 20.33 -18.58 23.65
CA ARG A 457 19.79 -19.95 23.86
C ARG A 457 18.30 -19.99 24.21
N LEU A 458 17.82 -19.07 25.04
CA LEU A 458 16.46 -19.09 25.58
C LEU A 458 15.64 -17.83 25.26
N GLU A 459 16.25 -16.86 24.59
CA GLU A 459 15.65 -15.54 24.31
C GLU A 459 15.17 -14.83 25.57
N GLU A 460 15.91 -15.11 26.64
CA GLU A 460 15.78 -14.45 27.93
C GLU A 460 16.29 -13.03 27.81
N VAL A 461 15.47 -12.10 28.29
CA VAL A 461 15.82 -10.69 28.38
C VAL A 461 16.31 -10.42 29.79
N PHE A 462 17.53 -9.89 29.90
CA PHE A 462 18.09 -9.43 31.17
C PHE A 462 17.96 -7.92 31.26
N ILE A 463 17.46 -7.44 32.40
CA ILE A 463 17.31 -6.03 32.72
C ILE A 463 18.21 -5.71 33.93
N PRO A 464 18.95 -4.58 33.93
CA PRO A 464 19.74 -4.14 35.07
C PRO A 464 18.90 -4.08 36.35
N GLY A 465 19.48 -4.55 37.46
CA GLY A 465 18.82 -4.55 38.77
C GLY A 465 17.81 -5.69 39.00
N LYS A 466 17.48 -6.51 37.99
CA LYS A 466 16.66 -7.72 38.16
C LYS A 466 17.52 -8.98 38.22
N ASN A 467 17.29 -9.82 39.22
CA ASN A 467 18.02 -11.08 39.39
C ASN A 467 17.57 -12.16 38.41
N GLU A 468 16.30 -12.14 38.02
CA GLU A 468 15.71 -13.09 37.08
C GLU A 468 15.57 -12.50 35.67
N SER A 469 15.70 -13.35 34.66
CA SER A 469 15.39 -12.99 33.27
C SER A 469 13.89 -12.86 33.04
N ILE A 470 13.50 -11.94 32.18
CA ILE A 470 12.14 -11.87 31.67
C ILE A 470 12.01 -12.79 30.46
N ARG A 471 11.05 -13.71 30.51
CA ARG A 471 10.63 -14.53 29.37
C ARG A 471 9.36 -13.95 28.79
N LEU A 472 9.44 -13.47 27.56
CA LEU A 472 8.27 -12.99 26.82
C LEU A 472 7.55 -14.17 26.16
N ASP A 473 6.24 -14.05 25.95
CA ASP A 473 5.50 -15.01 25.13
C ASP A 473 6.16 -15.11 23.75
N ARG A 474 6.39 -16.34 23.28
CA ARG A 474 6.92 -16.68 21.96
C ARG A 474 6.16 -16.03 20.81
N LYS A 475 4.89 -15.66 21.03
CA LYS A 475 4.00 -14.98 20.07
C LYS A 475 3.92 -13.46 20.26
N SER A 476 4.46 -12.91 21.35
CA SER A 476 4.43 -11.46 21.61
C SER A 476 5.15 -10.69 20.51
N LYS A 477 4.59 -9.55 20.10
CA LYS A 477 5.15 -8.71 19.04
C LYS A 477 6.47 -8.08 19.50
N GLY A 478 6.64 -7.84 20.79
CA GLY A 478 7.87 -7.34 21.41
C GLY A 478 9.03 -8.33 21.30
N LEU A 479 8.81 -9.62 21.63
CA LEU A 479 9.86 -10.63 21.47
C LEU A 479 10.27 -10.83 20.00
N LEU A 480 9.29 -10.79 19.09
CA LEU A 480 9.58 -10.88 17.66
C LEU A 480 10.42 -9.72 17.15
N LEU A 481 10.25 -8.53 17.72
CA LEU A 481 11.10 -7.38 17.44
C LEU A 481 12.50 -7.57 18.00
N LEU A 482 12.67 -8.00 19.25
CA LEU A 482 13.99 -8.29 19.81
C LEU A 482 14.76 -9.35 19.01
N ARG A 483 14.07 -10.40 18.55
CA ARG A 483 14.63 -11.39 17.61
C ARG A 483 15.07 -10.76 16.30
N ALA A 484 14.24 -9.90 15.71
CA ALA A 484 14.56 -9.21 14.46
C ALA A 484 15.80 -8.33 14.60
N ILE A 485 15.87 -7.56 15.70
CA ILE A 485 17.00 -6.70 16.03
C ILE A 485 18.29 -7.52 16.14
N ARG A 486 18.27 -8.63 16.90
CA ARG A 486 19.42 -9.53 17.07
C ARG A 486 19.84 -10.18 15.76
N ASP A 487 18.88 -10.76 15.04
CA ASP A 487 19.15 -11.45 13.77
C ASP A 487 19.77 -10.47 12.76
N GLU A 488 19.32 -9.21 12.75
CA GLU A 488 19.87 -8.15 11.90
C GLU A 488 21.28 -7.71 12.34
N ALA A 489 21.53 -7.56 13.64
CA ALA A 489 22.86 -7.29 14.19
C ALA A 489 23.86 -8.38 13.78
N HIS A 490 23.46 -9.65 13.95
CA HIS A 490 24.27 -10.80 13.59
C HIS A 490 24.49 -10.90 12.06
N ARG A 491 23.45 -10.65 11.26
CA ARG A 491 23.55 -10.60 9.79
C ARG A 491 24.54 -9.52 9.35
N PHE A 492 24.49 -8.35 9.97
CA PHE A 492 25.37 -7.23 9.68
C PHE A 492 26.83 -7.55 10.04
N ALA A 493 27.06 -8.21 11.18
CA ALA A 493 28.37 -8.73 11.58
C ALA A 493 28.95 -9.70 10.54
N ILE A 494 28.20 -10.74 10.17
CA ILE A 494 28.63 -11.77 9.21
C ILE A 494 28.98 -11.15 7.86
N SER A 495 28.17 -10.21 7.36
CA SER A 495 28.42 -9.53 6.08
C SER A 495 29.79 -8.84 6.07
N TYR A 496 30.19 -8.26 7.21
CA TYR A 496 31.46 -7.59 7.35
C TYR A 496 32.63 -8.56 7.47
N GLN A 497 32.46 -9.66 8.20
CA GLN A 497 33.48 -10.71 8.27
C GLN A 497 33.80 -11.27 6.88
N ARG A 498 32.77 -11.49 6.04
CA ARG A 498 32.95 -11.90 4.64
C ARG A 498 33.73 -10.86 3.84
N LEU A 499 33.40 -9.57 3.99
CA LEU A 499 34.13 -8.48 3.34
C LEU A 499 35.61 -8.46 3.76
N LEU A 500 35.91 -8.56 5.06
CA LEU A 500 37.28 -8.57 5.57
C LEU A 500 38.08 -9.77 5.10
N ARG A 501 37.48 -10.98 5.08
CA ARG A 501 38.10 -12.18 4.53
C ARG A 501 38.43 -12.01 3.05
N SER A 502 37.51 -11.47 2.25
CA SER A 502 37.73 -11.21 0.83
C SER A 502 38.88 -10.22 0.58
N LYS A 503 38.98 -9.15 1.38
CA LYS A 503 40.08 -8.17 1.30
C LYS A 503 41.43 -8.77 1.70
N ARG A 504 41.48 -9.66 2.71
CA ARG A 504 42.71 -10.37 3.12
C ARG A 504 43.20 -11.33 2.04
N LEU A 505 42.31 -12.14 1.46
CA LEU A 505 42.65 -13.05 0.35
C LEU A 505 43.18 -12.30 -0.88
N ARG A 506 42.63 -11.12 -1.16
CA ARG A 506 43.09 -10.26 -2.26
C ARG A 506 44.45 -9.62 -1.98
N LYS A 507 44.74 -9.25 -0.72
CA LYS A 507 46.06 -8.76 -0.27
C LYS A 507 47.13 -9.86 -0.24
N SER A 508 46.79 -11.12 0.09
CA SER A 508 47.77 -12.22 0.05
C SER A 508 48.11 -12.62 -1.38
N LYS A 509 47.14 -12.60 -2.31
CA LYS A 509 47.39 -12.80 -3.75
C LYS A 509 48.36 -11.77 -4.33
N ASN A 510 48.18 -10.48 -4.00
CA ASN A 510 49.06 -9.42 -4.51
C ASN A 510 50.47 -9.44 -3.90
N ARG A 511 50.68 -10.04 -2.72
CA ARG A 511 52.02 -10.23 -2.14
C ARG A 511 52.79 -11.38 -2.80
N CYS A 512 52.10 -12.40 -3.32
CA CYS A 512 52.75 -13.47 -4.09
C CYS A 512 53.19 -13.02 -5.48
N THR A 513 52.58 -12.00 -6.07
CA THR A 513 52.90 -11.54 -7.44
C THR A 513 54.01 -10.49 -7.51
N THR A 514 54.56 -10.03 -6.37
CA THR A 514 55.63 -9.00 -6.31
C THR A 514 56.96 -9.58 -5.82
N THR A 515 57.15 -10.90 -5.88
CA THR A 515 58.40 -11.57 -5.45
C THR A 515 59.01 -12.45 -6.55
N THR A 516 58.84 -12.01 -7.79
CA THR A 516 59.58 -12.47 -8.99
C THR A 516 60.08 -11.21 -9.67
#